data_AF-N4UTM8-F1
#
_entry.id   AF-N4UTM8-F1
#
_cell.length_a   1.000
_cell.length_b   1.000
_cell.length_c   1.000
_cell.angle_alpha   90.00
_cell.angle_beta   90.00
_cell.angle_gamma   90.00
#
_symmetry.space_group_name_H-M   'P 1'
#
loop_
_entity.id
_entity.type
_entity.pdbx_description
1 polymer ?
#
loop_
_entity_poly.entity_id
_entity_poly.type
_entity_poly.pdbx_seq_one_letter_code
_entity_poly.pdbx_strand_id
1 'polypeptide(L)'
;MGRTLDGSCRDYLLVIIAAGAVIVPERQIRVTGLFMHDILRTAMAQIYESDNSTTRDLQALQAYLRALEVRGWSGLKRKTEIACSFMQPGYTMLFQSGAFSSPPKQGLSGGPDQGAQELDTVWKSRAMRESLKHLAIRAFIHDSQVSIAYFQTPTISYAELNMAVPYPPSLLFAEGSKECRQDFLRCYSGSRRLLLTEVLADVTVLETCSGEADLQLCCFAAIHALANQCMSRQRDLYHDLMIIRLYCERHVAHHYISFLLEYIMMALHTPMAYIQRFARKEDESEVRRVAPIGSEWRQSSAARVAIWHAGQVLISAREFPPTTLQYLDAVATYHGALVL
;
A
#
# COMPACT_ATOMS: atom_id res chain seq x y z
N MET A 1 -28.50 13.87 -22.32
CA MET A 1 -27.59 12.76 -22.65
C MET A 1 -27.41 11.94 -21.38
N GLY A 2 -27.96 10.73 -21.38
CA GLY A 2 -28.17 9.92 -20.17
C GLY A 2 -26.87 9.41 -19.57
N ARG A 3 -26.78 9.46 -18.24
CA ARG A 3 -25.68 8.94 -17.43
C ARG A 3 -25.53 7.44 -17.64
N THR A 4 -24.39 6.97 -18.15
CA THR A 4 -23.98 5.57 -18.01
C THR A 4 -23.09 5.45 -16.78
N LEU A 5 -23.72 5.19 -15.62
CA LEU A 5 -23.04 4.60 -14.45
C LEU A 5 -22.44 3.21 -14.77
N ASP A 6 -22.69 2.70 -15.98
CA ASP A 6 -22.28 1.39 -16.49
C ASP A 6 -20.82 1.36 -17.03
N GLY A 7 -20.24 2.51 -17.38
CA GLY A 7 -18.90 2.60 -17.96
C GLY A 7 -17.79 2.30 -16.94
N SER A 8 -17.77 3.01 -15.81
CA SER A 8 -16.76 2.85 -14.76
C SER A 8 -16.76 1.45 -14.14
N CYS A 9 -17.94 0.85 -13.97
CA CYS A 9 -18.08 -0.51 -13.45
C CYS A 9 -17.46 -1.55 -14.40
N ARG A 10 -17.71 -1.42 -15.71
CA ARG A 10 -17.15 -2.31 -16.73
C ARG A 10 -15.62 -2.21 -16.82
N ASP A 11 -15.09 -0.99 -16.80
CA ASP A 11 -13.65 -0.78 -16.92
C ASP A 11 -12.90 -1.30 -15.67
N TYR A 12 -13.50 -1.13 -14.48
CA TYR A 12 -12.97 -1.70 -13.25
C TYR A 12 -12.95 -3.24 -13.28
N LEU A 13 -14.03 -3.87 -13.73
CA LEU A 13 -14.07 -5.33 -13.89
C LEU A 13 -13.00 -5.84 -14.86
N LEU A 14 -12.79 -5.15 -15.98
CA LEU A 14 -11.77 -5.52 -16.96
C LEU A 14 -10.35 -5.37 -16.38
N VAL A 15 -10.09 -4.34 -15.57
CA VAL A 15 -8.83 -4.18 -14.82
C VAL A 15 -8.62 -5.35 -13.85
N ILE A 16 -9.65 -5.77 -13.11
CA ILE A 16 -9.56 -6.91 -12.20
C ILE A 16 -9.25 -8.20 -12.96
N ILE A 17 -9.96 -8.46 -14.07
CA ILE A 17 -9.72 -9.65 -14.91
C ILE A 17 -8.30 -9.64 -15.46
N ALA A 18 -7.84 -8.50 -15.98
CA ALA A 18 -6.48 -8.35 -16.48
C ALA A 18 -5.44 -8.53 -15.38
N ALA A 19 -5.69 -8.02 -14.17
CA ALA A 19 -4.80 -8.22 -13.01
C ALA A 19 -4.73 -9.70 -12.61
N GLY A 20 -5.88 -10.40 -12.59
CA GLY A 20 -5.94 -11.84 -12.34
C GLY A 20 -5.15 -12.63 -13.39
N ALA A 21 -5.29 -12.30 -14.67
CA ALA A 21 -4.57 -12.93 -15.76
C ALA A 21 -3.03 -12.81 -15.61
N VAL A 22 -2.52 -11.72 -15.04
CA VAL A 22 -1.07 -11.52 -14.80
C VAL A 22 -0.52 -12.46 -13.72
N ILE A 23 -1.34 -12.90 -12.77
CA ILE A 23 -0.93 -13.77 -11.66
C ILE A 23 -0.91 -15.25 -12.08
N VAL A 24 -1.60 -15.61 -13.17
CA VAL A 24 -1.72 -17.00 -13.64
C VAL A 24 -0.36 -17.55 -14.10
N PRO A 25 0.03 -18.79 -13.73
CA PRO A 25 1.33 -19.37 -14.10
C PRO A 25 1.47 -19.72 -15.60
N GLU A 26 0.39 -19.63 -16.38
CA GLU A 26 0.40 -19.80 -17.84
C GLU A 26 0.89 -18.53 -18.58
N ARG A 27 1.95 -18.65 -19.38
CA ARG A 27 2.62 -17.50 -20.00
C ARG A 27 1.71 -16.74 -20.97
N GLN A 28 0.92 -17.44 -21.77
CA GLN A 28 0.03 -16.82 -22.75
C GLN A 28 -1.03 -15.94 -22.06
N ILE A 29 -1.58 -16.42 -20.94
CA ILE A 29 -2.57 -15.69 -20.15
C ILE A 29 -1.94 -14.44 -19.51
N ARG A 30 -0.73 -14.56 -18.95
CA ARG A 30 -0.02 -13.38 -18.38
C ARG A 30 0.26 -12.29 -19.42
N VAL A 31 0.78 -12.67 -20.57
CA VAL A 31 1.08 -11.72 -21.66
C VAL A 31 -0.20 -11.02 -22.10
N THR A 32 -1.31 -11.76 -22.19
CA THR A 32 -2.63 -11.20 -22.52
C THR A 32 -3.09 -10.21 -21.47
N GLY A 33 -2.97 -10.54 -20.17
CA GLY A 33 -3.29 -9.60 -19.07
C GLY A 33 -2.47 -8.32 -19.12
N LEU A 34 -1.15 -8.43 -19.35
CA LEU A 34 -0.26 -7.26 -19.49
C LEU A 34 -0.57 -6.41 -20.72
N PHE A 35 -1.08 -7.02 -21.79
CA PHE A 35 -1.53 -6.31 -22.98
C PHE A 35 -2.85 -5.57 -22.74
N MET A 36 -3.83 -6.22 -22.09
CA MET A 36 -5.09 -5.59 -21.68
C MET A 36 -4.85 -4.36 -20.82
N HIS A 37 -3.92 -4.44 -19.86
CA HIS A 37 -3.52 -3.30 -19.03
C HIS A 37 -2.96 -2.11 -19.81
N ASP A 38 -2.30 -2.33 -20.97
CA ASP A 38 -1.83 -1.23 -21.81
C ASP A 38 -2.99 -0.52 -22.55
N ILE A 39 -3.99 -1.29 -23.00
CA ILE A 39 -5.21 -0.75 -23.64
C ILE A 39 -6.03 0.03 -22.61
N LEU A 40 -6.25 -0.57 -21.43
CA LEU A 40 -6.99 0.04 -20.34
C LEU A 40 -6.37 1.38 -19.93
N ARG A 41 -5.05 1.46 -19.78
CA ARG A 41 -4.37 2.72 -19.47
C ARG A 41 -4.71 3.84 -20.46
N THR A 42 -4.69 3.57 -21.76
CA THR A 42 -5.02 4.58 -22.77
C THR A 42 -6.49 4.99 -22.72
N ALA A 43 -7.40 4.05 -22.49
CA ALA A 43 -8.82 4.33 -22.36
C ALA A 43 -9.12 5.17 -21.11
N MET A 44 -8.51 4.82 -19.97
CA MET A 44 -8.70 5.56 -18.72
C MET A 44 -8.24 7.02 -18.80
N ALA A 45 -7.13 7.29 -19.48
CA ALA A 45 -6.68 8.66 -19.70
C ALA A 45 -7.74 9.49 -20.46
N GLN A 46 -8.34 8.92 -21.51
CA GLN A 46 -9.40 9.59 -22.28
C GLN A 46 -10.67 9.82 -21.44
N ILE A 47 -11.02 8.87 -20.56
CA ILE A 47 -12.18 9.00 -19.67
C ILE A 47 -11.99 10.19 -18.72
N TYR A 48 -10.81 10.32 -18.10
CA TYR A 48 -10.54 11.44 -17.17
C TYR A 48 -10.49 12.80 -17.86
N GLU A 49 -9.94 12.86 -19.08
CA GLU A 49 -9.86 14.10 -19.84
C GLU A 49 -11.23 14.55 -20.37
N SER A 50 -12.11 13.60 -20.71
CA SER A 50 -13.44 13.89 -21.24
C SER A 50 -14.47 14.23 -20.16
N ASP A 51 -14.36 13.63 -18.97
CA ASP A 51 -15.25 13.88 -17.83
C ASP A 51 -14.46 13.95 -16.52
N ASN A 52 -14.21 15.17 -16.03
CA ASN A 52 -13.47 15.38 -14.79
C ASN A 52 -14.21 14.89 -13.54
N SER A 53 -15.51 14.57 -13.59
CA SER A 53 -16.24 14.01 -12.45
C SER A 53 -15.75 12.61 -12.10
N THR A 54 -15.24 11.87 -13.09
CA THR A 54 -14.66 10.52 -12.93
C THR A 54 -13.40 10.52 -12.08
N THR A 55 -12.72 11.67 -11.94
CA THR A 55 -11.55 11.81 -11.04
C THR A 55 -11.90 11.67 -9.56
N ARG A 56 -13.19 11.74 -9.20
CA ARG A 56 -13.70 11.52 -7.85
C ARG A 56 -14.53 10.24 -7.72
N ASP A 57 -14.70 9.51 -8.81
CA ASP A 57 -15.42 8.24 -8.81
C ASP A 57 -14.54 7.14 -8.20
N LEU A 58 -15.08 6.43 -7.22
CA LEU A 58 -14.34 5.42 -6.47
C LEU A 58 -13.87 4.28 -7.38
N GLN A 59 -14.73 3.77 -8.27
CA GLN A 59 -14.39 2.64 -9.13
C GLN A 59 -13.35 3.03 -10.17
N ALA A 60 -13.47 4.23 -10.76
CA ALA A 60 -12.46 4.77 -11.65
C ALA A 60 -11.10 4.87 -10.95
N LEU A 61 -11.03 5.43 -9.73
CA LEU A 61 -9.79 5.51 -8.95
C LEU A 61 -9.21 4.14 -8.61
N GLN A 62 -10.04 3.18 -8.21
CA GLN A 62 -9.63 1.81 -7.95
C GLN A 62 -9.06 1.14 -9.21
N ALA A 63 -9.73 1.29 -10.34
CA ALA A 63 -9.27 0.78 -11.64
C ALA A 63 -7.90 1.37 -12.01
N TYR A 64 -7.72 2.68 -11.81
CA TYR A 64 -6.52 3.39 -12.23
C TYR A 64 -5.30 2.93 -11.43
N LEU A 65 -5.43 2.97 -10.11
CA LEU A 65 -4.36 2.59 -9.20
C LEU A 65 -4.02 1.10 -9.34
N ARG A 66 -5.02 0.24 -9.51
CA ARG A 66 -4.80 -1.20 -9.71
C ARG A 66 -4.09 -1.50 -11.03
N ALA A 67 -4.45 -0.80 -12.11
CA ALA A 67 -3.78 -0.96 -13.40
C ALA A 67 -2.31 -0.51 -13.35
N LEU A 68 -2.03 0.58 -12.64
CA LEU A 68 -0.66 1.07 -12.47
C LEU A 68 0.18 0.17 -11.57
N GLU A 69 -0.38 -0.36 -10.48
CA GLU A 69 0.30 -1.30 -9.59
C GLU A 69 0.77 -2.54 -10.35
N VAL A 70 -0.13 -3.22 -11.08
CA VAL A 70 0.21 -4.41 -11.86
C VAL A 70 1.32 -4.13 -12.89
N ARG A 71 1.28 -2.97 -13.55
CA ARG A 71 2.28 -2.59 -14.56
C ARG A 71 3.61 -2.19 -13.92
N GLY A 72 3.58 -1.50 -12.78
CA GLY A 72 4.75 -1.08 -12.01
C GLY A 72 5.63 -2.26 -11.62
N TRP A 73 5.01 -3.39 -11.29
CA TRP A 73 5.71 -4.61 -10.90
C TRP A 73 5.80 -5.69 -11.98
N SER A 74 5.59 -5.33 -13.25
CA SER A 74 5.59 -6.29 -14.36
C SER A 74 6.96 -6.88 -14.70
N GLY A 75 8.06 -6.30 -14.17
CA GLY A 75 9.44 -6.67 -14.53
C GLY A 75 9.87 -6.22 -15.94
N LEU A 76 8.97 -5.59 -16.71
CA LEU A 76 9.25 -5.07 -18.03
C LEU A 76 9.61 -3.59 -17.94
N LYS A 77 10.90 -3.27 -18.07
CA LYS A 77 11.47 -1.92 -17.89
C LYS A 77 10.58 -0.79 -18.43
N ARG A 78 10.22 -0.85 -19.72
CA ARG A 78 9.34 0.16 -20.36
C ARG A 78 7.98 0.30 -19.68
N LYS A 79 7.32 -0.80 -19.30
CA LYS A 79 5.99 -0.76 -18.66
C LYS A 79 6.09 -0.21 -17.24
N THR A 80 7.11 -0.64 -16.49
CA THR A 80 7.41 -0.14 -15.15
C THR A 80 7.68 1.36 -15.18
N GLU A 81 8.59 1.84 -16.03
CA GLU A 81 8.92 3.28 -16.14
C GLU A 81 7.70 4.14 -16.47
N ILE A 82 6.87 3.69 -17.43
CA ILE A 82 5.61 4.36 -17.74
C ILE A 82 4.65 4.30 -16.54
N ALA A 83 4.48 3.15 -15.88
CA ALA A 83 3.55 3.05 -14.75
C ALA A 83 3.96 4.00 -13.61
N CYS A 84 5.23 4.01 -13.21
CA CYS A 84 5.78 4.91 -12.18
C CYS A 84 5.57 6.39 -12.55
N SER A 85 5.81 6.77 -13.80
CA SER A 85 5.62 8.15 -14.27
C SER A 85 4.16 8.63 -14.17
N PHE A 86 3.20 7.70 -14.24
CA PHE A 86 1.77 8.00 -14.20
C PHE A 86 1.13 7.71 -12.83
N MET A 87 1.88 7.43 -11.77
CA MET A 87 1.29 7.27 -10.43
C MET A 87 0.79 8.59 -9.84
N GLN A 88 1.53 9.68 -10.10
CA GLN A 88 1.24 10.99 -9.51
C GLN A 88 -0.15 11.57 -9.84
N PRO A 89 -0.68 11.45 -11.07
CA PRO A 89 -2.06 11.82 -11.36
C PRO A 89 -3.07 11.11 -10.45
N GLY A 90 -2.91 9.81 -10.22
CA GLY A 90 -3.82 9.04 -9.35
C GLY A 90 -3.78 9.52 -7.90
N TYR A 91 -2.58 9.81 -7.38
CA TYR A 91 -2.41 10.38 -6.05
C TYR A 91 -3.04 11.76 -5.94
N THR A 92 -2.82 12.61 -6.95
CA THR A 92 -3.46 13.94 -7.03
C THR A 92 -4.98 13.84 -6.99
N MET A 93 -5.57 12.90 -7.73
CA MET A 93 -7.02 12.69 -7.71
C MET A 93 -7.52 12.23 -6.32
N LEU A 94 -6.77 11.40 -5.61
CA LEU A 94 -7.08 11.03 -4.22
C LEU A 94 -7.05 12.25 -3.27
N PHE A 95 -6.05 13.12 -3.41
CA PHE A 95 -6.02 14.38 -2.66
C PHE A 95 -7.23 15.27 -2.96
N GLN A 96 -7.56 15.43 -4.25
CA GLN A 96 -8.68 16.28 -4.70
C GLN A 96 -10.07 15.73 -4.38
N SER A 97 -10.17 14.43 -4.08
CA SER A 97 -11.39 13.79 -3.55
C SER A 97 -11.48 13.87 -2.02
N GLY A 98 -10.47 14.41 -1.35
CA GLY A 98 -10.42 14.53 0.11
C GLY A 98 -10.17 13.19 0.82
N ALA A 99 -9.63 12.20 0.11
CA ALA A 99 -9.51 10.83 0.61
C ALA A 99 -8.65 10.75 1.89
N PHE A 100 -7.62 11.60 2.01
CA PHE A 100 -6.65 11.62 3.11
C PHE A 100 -7.10 12.42 4.35
N SER A 101 -8.30 13.00 4.33
CA SER A 101 -8.81 13.81 5.44
C SER A 101 -10.03 13.18 6.09
N SER A 102 -10.11 13.28 7.41
CA SER A 102 -11.32 12.91 8.14
C SER A 102 -12.47 13.89 7.84
N PRO A 103 -13.65 13.42 7.36
CA PRO A 103 -14.83 14.26 7.34
C PRO A 103 -15.23 14.65 8.78
N PRO A 104 -15.95 15.76 8.98
CA PRO A 104 -16.52 16.14 10.28
C PRO A 104 -17.25 14.95 10.92
N LYS A 105 -17.22 14.84 12.25
CA LYS A 105 -17.97 13.81 12.98
C LYS A 105 -19.44 13.89 12.56
N GLN A 106 -19.86 12.96 11.71
CA GLN A 106 -21.28 12.77 11.45
C GLN A 106 -21.85 12.06 12.67
N GLY A 107 -22.83 12.67 13.33
CA GLY A 107 -23.62 11.99 14.35
C GLY A 107 -24.26 10.72 13.77
N LEU A 108 -24.70 9.83 14.65
CA LEU A 108 -25.62 8.75 14.29
C LEU A 108 -26.90 9.36 13.69
N SER A 109 -26.87 9.66 12.39
CA SER A 109 -28.07 10.07 11.66
C SER A 109 -28.88 8.81 11.44
N GLY A 110 -29.89 8.60 12.28
CA GLY A 110 -30.71 7.39 12.24
C GLY A 110 -31.47 7.16 13.54
N GLY A 111 -32.50 7.98 13.80
CA GLY A 111 -33.53 7.63 14.78
C GLY A 111 -34.16 6.27 14.48
N PRO A 112 -34.85 5.65 15.46
CA PRO A 112 -35.42 4.30 15.32
C PRO A 112 -36.45 4.13 14.18
N ASP A 113 -36.89 5.22 13.54
CA ASP A 113 -38.00 5.27 12.59
C ASP A 113 -37.62 5.40 11.11
N GLN A 114 -36.33 5.28 10.74
CA GLN A 114 -35.94 5.36 9.31
C GLN A 114 -36.36 4.13 8.51
N GLY A 115 -36.95 4.37 7.33
CA GLY A 115 -37.33 3.33 6.39
C GLY A 115 -36.13 2.54 5.86
N ALA A 116 -36.37 1.29 5.43
CA ALA A 116 -35.31 0.38 4.97
C ALA A 116 -34.47 0.93 3.79
N GLN A 117 -35.07 1.76 2.93
CA GLN A 117 -34.42 2.37 1.77
C GLN A 117 -33.50 3.55 2.15
N GLU A 118 -33.89 4.35 3.15
CA GLU A 118 -33.06 5.43 3.69
C GLU A 118 -31.83 4.86 4.40
N LEU A 119 -32.00 3.76 5.13
CA LEU A 119 -30.88 3.03 5.72
C LEU A 119 -29.90 2.54 4.65
N ASP A 120 -30.39 1.90 3.58
CA ASP A 120 -29.54 1.38 2.50
C ASP A 120 -28.70 2.49 1.82
N THR A 121 -29.29 3.66 1.56
CA THR A 121 -28.56 4.80 0.97
C THR A 121 -27.47 5.35 1.89
N VAL A 122 -27.76 5.48 3.20
CA VAL A 122 -26.78 5.92 4.20
C VAL A 122 -25.63 4.92 4.32
N TRP A 123 -25.92 3.62 4.30
CA TRP A 123 -24.90 2.57 4.39
C TRP A 123 -24.02 2.51 3.15
N LYS A 124 -24.60 2.58 1.95
CA LYS A 124 -23.84 2.68 0.70
C LYS A 124 -22.87 3.86 0.71
N SER A 125 -23.34 5.03 1.17
CA SER A 125 -22.47 6.21 1.31
C SER A 125 -21.34 6.02 2.33
N ARG A 126 -21.59 5.29 3.44
CA ARG A 126 -20.55 4.95 4.42
C ARG A 126 -19.53 3.95 3.85
N ALA A 127 -20.00 2.89 3.22
CA ALA A 127 -19.16 1.89 2.58
C ALA A 127 -18.27 2.49 1.49
N MET A 128 -18.81 3.43 0.68
CA MET A 128 -18.02 4.17 -0.31
C MET A 128 -16.91 5.01 0.34
N ARG A 129 -17.21 5.72 1.44
CA ARG A 129 -16.19 6.51 2.16
C ARG A 129 -15.12 5.63 2.78
N GLU A 130 -15.50 4.50 3.35
CA GLU A 130 -14.55 3.56 3.94
C GLU A 130 -13.67 2.92 2.86
N SER A 131 -14.27 2.57 1.72
CA SER A 131 -13.53 2.07 0.56
C SER A 131 -12.54 3.09 0.01
N LEU A 132 -12.92 4.38 -0.03
CA LEU A 132 -12.02 5.46 -0.44
C LEU A 132 -10.85 5.62 0.54
N LYS A 133 -11.10 5.49 1.85
CA LYS A 133 -10.06 5.49 2.89
C LYS A 133 -9.08 4.33 2.69
N HIS A 134 -9.58 3.12 2.47
CA HIS A 134 -8.74 1.94 2.19
C HIS A 134 -7.91 2.13 0.92
N LEU A 135 -8.50 2.70 -0.14
CA LEU A 135 -7.81 3.00 -1.37
C LEU A 135 -6.67 4.00 -1.16
N ALA A 136 -6.89 5.05 -0.37
CA ALA A 136 -5.86 6.04 -0.04
C ALA A 136 -4.70 5.43 0.76
N ILE A 137 -4.98 4.60 1.78
CA ILE A 137 -3.94 3.90 2.54
C ILE A 137 -3.15 2.94 1.63
N ARG A 138 -3.85 2.20 0.76
CA ARG A 138 -3.20 1.32 -0.22
C ARG A 138 -2.33 2.10 -1.21
N ALA A 139 -2.79 3.26 -1.68
CA ALA A 139 -2.01 4.12 -2.57
C ALA A 139 -0.73 4.63 -1.90
N PHE A 140 -0.81 5.03 -0.63
CA PHE A 140 0.36 5.39 0.18
C PHE A 140 1.33 4.22 0.36
N ILE A 141 0.83 3.04 0.72
CA ILE A 141 1.66 1.82 0.84
C ILE A 141 2.36 1.56 -0.49
N HIS A 142 1.62 1.59 -1.60
CA HIS A 142 2.19 1.36 -2.92
C HIS A 142 3.26 2.40 -3.32
N ASP A 143 3.01 3.68 -3.06
CA ASP A 143 4.00 4.75 -3.26
C ASP A 143 5.28 4.50 -2.44
N SER A 144 5.13 4.07 -1.18
CA SER A 144 6.25 3.64 -0.34
C SER A 144 7.00 2.43 -0.92
N GLN A 145 6.28 1.39 -1.38
CA GLN A 145 6.90 0.21 -1.97
C GLN A 145 7.72 0.55 -3.22
N VAL A 146 7.19 1.41 -4.10
CA VAL A 146 7.88 1.90 -5.30
C VAL A 146 9.09 2.75 -4.91
N SER A 147 8.93 3.66 -3.94
CA SER A 147 10.02 4.47 -3.39
C SER A 147 11.17 3.59 -2.89
N ILE A 148 10.87 2.56 -2.10
CA ILE A 148 11.85 1.64 -1.53
C ILE A 148 12.51 0.79 -2.63
N ALA A 149 11.73 0.24 -3.56
CA ALA A 149 12.26 -0.64 -4.61
C ALA A 149 13.18 0.09 -5.60
N TYR A 150 12.84 1.34 -5.95
CA TYR A 150 13.54 2.11 -6.97
C TYR A 150 14.39 3.26 -6.43
N PHE A 151 14.53 3.39 -5.10
CA PHE A 151 15.29 4.46 -4.44
C PHE A 151 14.82 5.86 -4.84
N GLN A 152 13.51 6.01 -4.99
CA GLN A 152 12.87 7.28 -5.33
C GLN A 152 12.31 7.92 -4.07
N THR A 153 12.19 9.25 -4.06
CA THR A 153 11.49 9.93 -2.95
C THR A 153 10.00 9.59 -3.05
N PRO A 154 9.34 9.17 -1.96
CA PRO A 154 7.91 8.91 -1.97
C PRO A 154 7.16 10.21 -2.26
N THR A 155 6.08 10.12 -3.01
CA THR A 155 5.30 11.30 -3.41
C THR A 155 4.23 11.65 -2.39
N ILE A 156 3.68 10.66 -1.69
CA ILE A 156 2.72 10.84 -0.61
C ILE A 156 3.50 10.92 0.70
N SER A 157 3.52 12.10 1.31
CA SER A 157 4.09 12.27 2.65
C SER A 157 3.22 11.55 3.69
N TYR A 158 3.86 10.88 4.64
CA TYR A 158 3.16 10.22 5.75
C TYR A 158 2.32 11.19 6.59
N ALA A 159 2.70 12.48 6.62
CA ALA A 159 1.96 13.53 7.34
C ALA A 159 0.61 13.86 6.70
N GLU A 160 0.40 13.49 5.43
CA GLU A 160 -0.85 13.71 4.71
C GLU A 160 -1.96 12.76 5.16
N LEU A 161 -1.61 11.65 5.84
CA LEU A 161 -2.53 10.61 6.31
C LEU A 161 -3.43 11.06 7.49
N ASN A 162 -3.98 12.27 7.41
CA ASN A 162 -4.82 12.90 8.44
C ASN A 162 -6.27 12.39 8.40
N MET A 163 -6.42 11.09 8.24
CA MET A 163 -7.68 10.35 8.22
C MET A 163 -7.80 9.49 9.46
N ALA A 164 -9.02 9.16 9.86
CA ALA A 164 -9.22 8.24 10.96
C ALA A 164 -8.83 6.82 10.57
N VAL A 165 -8.49 6.02 11.58
CA VAL A 165 -8.17 4.61 11.39
C VAL A 165 -9.28 3.89 10.60
N PRO A 166 -8.91 2.96 9.69
CA PRO A 166 -9.84 2.12 8.97
C PRO A 166 -10.66 1.24 9.92
N TYR A 167 -11.92 1.03 9.60
CA TYR A 167 -12.76 0.05 10.29
C TYR A 167 -12.34 -1.38 9.92
N PRO A 168 -12.62 -2.37 10.79
CA PRO A 168 -12.28 -3.75 10.51
C PRO A 168 -12.97 -4.25 9.22
N PRO A 169 -12.34 -5.18 8.48
CA PRO A 169 -12.89 -5.72 7.24
C PRO A 169 -14.30 -6.29 7.38
N SER A 170 -14.65 -6.85 8.54
CA SER A 170 -15.99 -7.38 8.85
C SER A 170 -17.11 -6.36 8.59
N LEU A 171 -16.87 -5.07 8.87
CA LEU A 171 -17.86 -4.03 8.67
C LEU A 171 -18.09 -3.69 7.19
N LEU A 172 -17.04 -3.82 6.36
CA LEU A 172 -17.07 -3.54 4.93
C LEU A 172 -17.74 -4.67 4.12
N PHE A 173 -17.61 -5.91 4.58
CA PHE A 173 -18.12 -7.09 3.90
C PHE A 173 -19.46 -7.62 4.46
N ALA A 174 -20.11 -6.88 5.36
CA ALA A 174 -21.43 -7.26 5.88
C ALA A 174 -22.47 -7.35 4.73
N GLU A 175 -23.20 -8.46 4.66
CA GLU A 175 -24.10 -8.77 3.53
C GLU A 175 -25.39 -7.93 3.55
N GLY A 176 -25.75 -7.37 4.71
CA GLY A 176 -27.00 -6.62 4.90
C GLY A 176 -26.86 -5.31 5.67
N SER A 177 -27.70 -4.33 5.33
CA SER A 177 -27.78 -3.02 5.99
C SER A 177 -28.11 -3.09 7.49
N LYS A 178 -28.83 -4.13 7.93
CA LYS A 178 -29.16 -4.36 9.35
C LYS A 178 -27.97 -4.92 10.15
N GLU A 179 -27.22 -5.85 9.56
CA GLU A 179 -26.03 -6.45 10.17
C GLU A 179 -24.91 -5.41 10.28
N CYS A 180 -24.64 -4.69 9.19
CA CYS A 180 -23.69 -3.57 9.16
C CYS A 180 -24.03 -2.50 10.22
N ARG A 181 -25.33 -2.23 10.46
CA ARG A 181 -25.76 -1.32 11.53
C ARG A 181 -25.40 -1.83 12.91
N GLN A 182 -25.64 -3.11 13.19
CA GLN A 182 -25.33 -3.70 14.48
C GLN A 182 -23.82 -3.70 14.74
N ASP A 183 -23.02 -4.09 13.75
CA ASP A 183 -21.56 -4.10 13.85
C ASP A 183 -20.98 -2.69 13.94
N PHE A 184 -21.57 -1.72 13.23
CA PHE A 184 -21.19 -0.32 13.39
C PHE A 184 -21.49 0.19 14.81
N LEU A 185 -22.65 -0.15 15.38
CA LEU A 185 -22.99 0.25 16.75
C LEU A 185 -22.06 -0.39 17.78
N ARG A 186 -21.57 -1.60 17.53
CA ARG A 186 -20.53 -2.25 18.35
C ARG A 186 -19.20 -1.51 18.28
N CYS A 187 -18.81 -1.02 17.10
CA CYS A 187 -17.59 -0.25 16.91
C CYS A 187 -17.72 1.22 17.34
N TYR A 188 -18.95 1.73 17.45
CA TYR A 188 -19.24 3.11 17.84
C TYR A 188 -19.45 3.19 19.35
N SER A 189 -18.37 3.04 20.12
CA SER A 189 -18.37 3.16 21.58
C SER A 189 -18.45 4.61 22.09
N GLY A 190 -18.55 5.60 21.19
CA GLY A 190 -18.45 7.03 21.55
C GLY A 190 -17.02 7.48 21.85
N SER A 191 -16.03 6.59 21.70
CA SER A 191 -14.62 6.89 21.93
C SER A 191 -14.07 7.94 20.96
N ARG A 192 -12.93 8.54 21.34
CA ARG A 192 -12.22 9.51 20.50
C ARG A 192 -11.87 8.86 19.17
N ARG A 193 -12.14 9.56 18.07
CA ARG A 193 -11.78 9.10 16.73
C ARG A 193 -10.26 9.20 16.56
N LEU A 194 -9.58 8.07 16.65
CA LEU A 194 -8.13 7.96 16.46
C LEU A 194 -7.75 8.25 15.00
N LEU A 195 -6.78 9.12 14.79
CA LEU A 195 -6.22 9.45 13.49
C LEU A 195 -5.04 8.53 13.16
N LEU A 196 -4.85 8.25 11.87
CA LEU A 196 -3.74 7.44 11.41
C LEU A 196 -2.41 8.13 11.73
N THR A 197 -2.30 9.45 11.60
CA THR A 197 -1.12 10.22 12.03
C THR A 197 -0.74 10.05 13.50
N GLU A 198 -1.71 9.79 14.40
CA GLU A 198 -1.43 9.48 15.81
C GLU A 198 -0.80 8.08 15.93
N VAL A 199 -1.30 7.10 15.18
CA VAL A 199 -0.72 5.75 15.09
C VAL A 199 0.69 5.77 14.51
N LEU A 200 0.96 6.64 13.53
CA LEU A 200 2.29 6.81 12.95
C LEU A 200 3.29 7.40 13.94
N ALA A 201 2.82 8.18 14.92
CA ALA A 201 3.65 8.75 15.96
C ALA A 201 3.89 7.76 17.11
N ASP A 202 2.88 6.95 17.44
CA ASP A 202 2.96 5.90 18.45
C ASP A 202 1.98 4.77 18.11
N VAL A 203 2.50 3.60 17.75
CA VAL A 203 1.68 2.44 17.37
C VAL A 203 0.88 1.86 18.55
N THR A 204 1.34 2.08 19.79
CA THR A 204 0.71 1.48 20.99
C THR A 204 -0.69 2.04 21.26
N VAL A 205 -1.00 3.23 20.74
CA VAL A 205 -2.34 3.83 20.83
C VAL A 205 -3.42 2.96 20.19
N LEU A 206 -3.07 2.06 19.28
CA LEU A 206 -3.99 1.10 18.68
C LEU A 206 -4.61 0.13 19.71
N GLU A 207 -3.98 -0.09 20.87
CA GLU A 207 -4.56 -0.88 21.95
C GLU A 207 -5.91 -0.30 22.43
N THR A 208 -6.09 1.01 22.31
CA THR A 208 -7.33 1.71 22.71
C THR A 208 -8.51 1.49 21.76
N CYS A 209 -8.26 0.95 20.55
CA CYS A 209 -9.27 0.72 19.51
C CYS A 209 -9.29 -0.76 19.06
N SER A 210 -8.83 -1.69 19.90
CA SER A 210 -8.83 -3.12 19.59
C SER A 210 -10.24 -3.62 19.29
N GLY A 211 -10.44 -4.17 18.10
CA GLY A 211 -11.74 -4.65 17.61
C GLY A 211 -12.62 -3.58 16.94
N GLU A 212 -12.25 -2.30 17.03
CA GLU A 212 -12.94 -1.18 16.37
C GLU A 212 -12.22 -0.70 15.09
N ALA A 213 -10.96 -1.12 14.90
CA ALA A 213 -10.12 -0.74 13.77
C ALA A 213 -9.46 -1.93 13.07
N ASP A 214 -9.12 -1.76 11.79
CA ASP A 214 -8.25 -2.68 11.05
C ASP A 214 -6.78 -2.47 11.49
N LEU A 215 -6.38 -3.21 12.52
CA LEU A 215 -5.04 -3.14 13.11
C LEU A 215 -3.96 -3.50 12.08
N GLN A 216 -4.24 -4.47 11.22
CA GLN A 216 -3.28 -4.94 10.21
C GLN A 216 -2.98 -3.82 9.20
N LEU A 217 -4.02 -3.16 8.66
CA LEU A 217 -3.84 -2.06 7.72
C LEU A 217 -3.17 -0.84 8.38
N CYS A 218 -3.47 -0.56 9.64
CA CYS A 218 -2.78 0.47 10.42
C CYS A 218 -1.28 0.17 10.59
N CYS A 219 -0.93 -1.07 10.94
CA CYS A 219 0.46 -1.49 11.09
C CYS A 219 1.21 -1.39 9.76
N PHE A 220 0.57 -1.79 8.64
CA PHE A 220 1.16 -1.61 7.32
C PHE A 220 1.48 -0.14 7.02
N ALA A 221 0.52 0.75 7.24
CA ALA A 221 0.74 2.17 7.03
C ALA A 221 1.88 2.72 7.92
N ALA A 222 1.93 2.31 9.19
CA ALA A 222 2.99 2.72 10.13
C ALA A 222 4.38 2.23 9.70
N ILE A 223 4.50 0.97 9.31
CA ILE A 223 5.76 0.39 8.84
C ILE A 223 6.25 1.10 7.56
N HIS A 224 5.37 1.35 6.60
CA HIS A 224 5.70 2.07 5.37
C HIS A 224 6.03 3.56 5.62
N ALA A 225 5.39 4.20 6.60
CA ALA A 225 5.74 5.55 7.01
C ALA A 225 7.14 5.62 7.63
N LEU A 226 7.51 4.67 8.49
CA LEU A 226 8.86 4.56 9.04
C LEU A 226 9.88 4.30 7.92
N ALA A 227 9.59 3.40 6.99
CA ALA A 227 10.45 3.15 5.83
C ALA A 227 10.71 4.42 5.00
N ASN A 228 9.67 5.19 4.70
CA ASN A 228 9.80 6.46 3.98
C ASN A 228 10.66 7.48 4.75
N GLN A 229 10.57 7.50 6.08
CA GLN A 229 11.40 8.37 6.92
C GLN A 229 12.87 7.92 6.98
N CYS A 230 13.13 6.61 7.04
CA CYS A 230 14.49 6.05 6.95
C CYS A 230 15.18 6.53 5.66
N MET A 231 14.48 6.41 4.53
CA MET A 231 15.02 6.73 3.21
C MET A 231 15.22 8.24 2.97
N SER A 232 14.38 9.10 3.57
CA SER A 232 14.42 10.55 3.33
C SER A 232 15.30 11.33 4.32
N ARG A 233 15.37 10.90 5.59
CA ARG A 233 15.98 11.68 6.68
C ARG A 233 17.20 11.01 7.34
N GLN A 234 17.54 9.77 6.95
CA GLN A 234 18.63 8.98 7.57
C GLN A 234 18.60 9.01 9.11
N ARG A 235 17.40 8.99 9.71
CA ARG A 235 17.27 8.79 11.16
C ARG A 235 17.43 7.31 11.48
N ASP A 236 18.12 7.02 12.56
CA ASP A 236 18.07 5.69 13.16
C ASP A 236 16.68 5.49 13.77
N LEU A 237 15.81 4.81 13.02
CA LEU A 237 14.44 4.46 13.42
C LEU A 237 14.35 2.98 13.85
N TYR A 238 15.49 2.35 14.17
CA TYR A 238 15.50 0.94 14.55
C TYR A 238 14.68 0.67 15.81
N HIS A 239 14.73 1.59 16.79
CA HIS A 239 13.93 1.49 18.01
C HIS A 239 12.42 1.51 17.71
N ASP A 240 11.96 2.43 16.86
CA ASP A 240 10.54 2.52 16.48
C ASP A 240 10.09 1.27 15.71
N LEU A 241 10.94 0.75 14.81
CA LEU A 241 10.72 -0.52 14.11
C LEU A 241 10.63 -1.72 15.06
N MET A 242 11.40 -1.72 16.16
CA MET A 242 11.33 -2.75 17.19
C MET A 242 10.05 -2.63 18.03
N ILE A 243 9.60 -1.42 18.35
CA ILE A 243 8.32 -1.21 19.05
C ILE A 243 7.17 -1.77 18.23
N ILE A 244 7.09 -1.42 16.94
CA ILE A 244 6.02 -1.92 16.08
C ILE A 244 6.10 -3.43 15.84
N ARG A 245 7.32 -4.00 15.79
CA ARG A 245 7.52 -5.46 15.76
C ARG A 245 6.87 -6.13 16.96
N LEU A 246 7.19 -5.68 18.18
CA LEU A 246 6.64 -6.23 19.42
C LEU A 246 5.11 -6.10 19.47
N TYR A 247 4.59 -4.95 19.02
CA TYR A 247 3.14 -4.74 18.90
C TYR A 247 2.50 -5.75 17.93
N CYS A 248 3.08 -5.90 16.73
CA CYS A 248 2.55 -6.79 15.70
C CYS A 248 2.59 -8.26 16.12
N GLU A 249 3.67 -8.70 16.76
CA GLU A 249 3.81 -10.07 17.29
C GLU A 249 2.73 -10.39 18.34
N ARG A 250 2.33 -9.40 19.15
CA ARG A 250 1.32 -9.58 20.19
C ARG A 250 -0.13 -9.49 19.69
N HIS A 251 -0.41 -8.59 18.75
CA HIS A 251 -1.79 -8.19 18.42
C HIS A 251 -2.26 -8.55 17.01
N VAL A 252 -1.35 -8.74 16.04
CA VAL A 252 -1.71 -8.94 14.62
C VAL A 252 -1.25 -10.29 14.10
N ALA A 253 -0.03 -10.73 14.47
CA ALA A 253 0.58 -12.02 14.10
C ALA A 253 0.46 -12.34 12.59
N HIS A 254 0.84 -11.39 11.72
CA HIS A 254 0.72 -11.54 10.26
C HIS A 254 2.09 -11.79 9.61
N HIS A 255 2.25 -12.92 8.91
CA HIS A 255 3.52 -13.36 8.31
C HIS A 255 4.18 -12.28 7.42
N TYR A 256 3.39 -11.64 6.55
CA TYR A 256 3.90 -10.58 5.68
C TYR A 256 4.42 -9.37 6.45
N ILE A 257 3.83 -9.02 7.62
CA ILE A 257 4.30 -7.90 8.43
C ILE A 257 5.71 -8.21 8.96
N SER A 258 5.90 -9.43 9.46
CA SER A 258 7.22 -9.90 9.91
C SER A 258 8.24 -9.83 8.78
N PHE A 259 7.91 -10.36 7.59
CA PHE A 259 8.75 -10.27 6.40
C PHE A 259 9.14 -8.82 6.06
N LEU A 260 8.17 -7.92 6.04
CA LEU A 260 8.37 -6.51 5.71
C LEU A 260 9.25 -5.79 6.74
N LEU A 261 9.07 -6.09 8.04
CA LEU A 261 9.90 -5.53 9.11
C LEU A 261 11.36 -5.97 8.96
N GLU A 262 11.60 -7.25 8.72
CA GLU A 262 12.96 -7.77 8.48
C GLU A 262 13.59 -7.08 7.26
N TYR A 263 12.83 -6.89 6.18
CA TYR A 263 13.30 -6.18 5.00
C TYR A 263 13.66 -4.72 5.27
N ILE A 264 12.83 -3.97 6.00
CA ILE A 264 13.08 -2.56 6.30
C ILE A 264 14.24 -2.41 7.30
N MET A 265 14.33 -3.28 8.30
CA MET A 265 15.45 -3.31 9.25
C MET A 265 16.77 -3.64 8.55
N MET A 266 16.76 -4.55 7.57
CA MET A 266 17.89 -4.79 6.69
C MET A 266 18.25 -3.53 5.89
N ALA A 267 17.27 -2.92 5.21
CA ALA A 267 17.49 -1.74 4.36
C ALA A 267 18.04 -0.55 5.16
N LEU A 268 17.59 -0.35 6.40
CA LEU A 268 18.09 0.70 7.31
C LEU A 268 19.60 0.60 7.56
N HIS A 269 20.14 -0.62 7.60
CA HIS A 269 21.54 -0.88 7.89
C HIS A 269 22.39 -1.13 6.63
N THR A 270 21.81 -0.95 5.45
CA THR A 270 22.43 -1.34 4.18
C THR A 270 22.54 -0.13 3.24
N PRO A 271 23.72 0.15 2.66
CA PRO A 271 23.90 1.14 1.60
C PRO A 271 23.32 0.62 0.27
N MET A 272 22.02 0.36 0.22
CA MET A 272 21.38 -0.50 -0.79
C MET A 272 21.52 0.04 -2.22
N ALA A 273 21.44 1.36 -2.41
CA ALA A 273 21.68 2.00 -3.70
C ALA A 273 23.09 1.70 -4.26
N TYR A 274 24.10 1.57 -3.39
CA TYR A 274 25.46 1.24 -3.79
C TYR A 274 25.62 -0.25 -4.11
N ILE A 275 25.03 -1.13 -3.28
CA ILE A 275 25.08 -2.59 -3.50
C ILE A 275 24.43 -2.95 -4.85
N GLN A 276 23.27 -2.37 -5.18
CA GLN A 276 22.63 -2.60 -6.46
C GLN A 276 23.46 -2.11 -7.65
N ARG A 277 24.07 -0.92 -7.55
CA ARG A 277 24.95 -0.39 -8.62
C ARG A 277 26.15 -1.30 -8.86
N PHE A 278 26.75 -1.82 -7.79
CA PHE A 278 27.82 -2.81 -7.87
C PHE A 278 27.36 -4.10 -8.56
N ALA A 279 26.17 -4.61 -8.20
CA ALA A 279 25.61 -5.83 -8.78
C ALA A 279 25.25 -5.71 -10.27
N ARG A 280 24.86 -4.50 -10.73
CA ARG A 280 24.40 -4.28 -12.11
C ARG A 280 25.52 -4.34 -13.16
N LYS A 281 26.80 -4.27 -12.75
CA LYS A 281 28.00 -4.38 -13.61
C LYS A 281 27.97 -3.53 -14.90
N GLU A 282 27.26 -2.41 -14.91
CA GLU A 282 27.06 -1.63 -16.14
C GLU A 282 28.26 -0.76 -16.53
N ASP A 283 29.17 -0.43 -15.60
CA ASP A 283 30.34 0.40 -15.87
C ASP A 283 31.47 0.13 -14.85
N GLU A 284 32.68 -0.24 -15.33
CA GLU A 284 33.86 -0.46 -14.48
C GLU A 284 34.32 0.79 -13.71
N SER A 285 34.04 1.98 -14.25
CA SER A 285 34.39 3.24 -13.60
C SER A 285 33.50 3.50 -12.38
N GLU A 286 32.20 3.24 -12.50
CA GLU A 286 31.24 3.33 -11.39
C GLU A 286 31.49 2.26 -10.34
N VAL A 287 31.85 1.02 -10.74
CA VAL A 287 32.23 -0.05 -9.79
C VAL A 287 33.45 0.36 -8.96
N ARG A 288 34.49 0.92 -9.58
CA ARG A 288 35.68 1.43 -8.87
C ARG A 288 35.33 2.55 -7.89
N ARG A 289 34.37 3.41 -8.25
CA ARG A 289 33.92 4.52 -7.41
C ARG A 289 33.18 4.06 -6.15
N VAL A 290 32.35 3.00 -6.25
CA VAL A 290 31.53 2.53 -5.12
C VAL A 290 32.20 1.44 -4.27
N ALA A 291 33.26 0.80 -4.78
CA ALA A 291 33.96 -0.28 -4.06
C ALA A 291 34.48 0.11 -2.66
N PRO A 292 35.06 1.30 -2.42
CA PRO A 292 35.51 1.70 -1.08
C PRO A 292 34.37 1.73 -0.06
N ILE A 293 33.20 2.25 -0.45
CA ILE A 293 32.00 2.35 0.40
C ILE A 293 31.53 0.95 0.81
N GLY A 294 31.51 0.00 -0.12
CA GLY A 294 31.16 -1.39 0.18
C GLY A 294 32.16 -2.07 1.12
N SER A 295 33.46 -1.78 0.97
CA SER A 295 34.52 -2.31 1.83
C SER A 295 34.42 -1.78 3.27
N GLU A 296 34.20 -0.48 3.42
CA GLU A 296 34.00 0.18 4.72
C GLU A 296 32.74 -0.36 5.41
N TRP A 297 31.62 -0.40 4.70
CA TRP A 297 30.37 -0.93 5.25
C TRP A 297 30.52 -2.37 5.73
N ARG A 298 31.18 -3.25 4.95
CA ARG A 298 31.40 -4.66 5.32
C ARG A 298 32.11 -4.84 6.67
N GLN A 299 32.94 -3.88 7.07
CA GLN A 299 33.67 -3.92 8.35
C GLN A 299 32.85 -3.36 9.53
N SER A 300 31.76 -2.65 9.25
CA SER A 300 30.92 -1.99 10.25
C SER A 300 30.05 -2.96 11.06
N SER A 301 29.53 -2.49 12.20
CA SER A 301 28.46 -3.20 12.93
C SER A 301 27.14 -3.23 12.17
N ALA A 302 26.84 -2.20 11.39
CA ALA A 302 25.63 -2.13 10.58
C ALA A 302 25.56 -3.29 9.58
N ALA A 303 26.67 -3.67 8.94
CA ALA A 303 26.70 -4.83 8.04
C ALA A 303 26.31 -6.14 8.75
N ARG A 304 26.73 -6.35 9.99
CA ARG A 304 26.35 -7.57 10.74
C ARG A 304 24.85 -7.62 11.03
N VAL A 305 24.26 -6.48 11.40
CA VAL A 305 22.81 -6.34 11.62
C VAL A 305 22.04 -6.55 10.31
N ALA A 306 22.49 -5.92 9.22
CA ALA A 306 21.91 -6.09 7.90
C ALA A 306 21.94 -7.55 7.42
N ILE A 307 23.08 -8.24 7.54
CA ILE A 307 23.25 -9.64 7.16
C ILE A 307 22.30 -10.54 7.96
N TRP A 308 22.14 -10.28 9.26
CA TRP A 308 21.18 -11.02 10.09
C TRP A 308 19.75 -10.89 9.56
N HIS A 309 19.28 -9.67 9.35
CA HIS A 309 17.94 -9.40 8.82
C HIS A 309 17.76 -9.92 7.38
N ALA A 310 18.79 -9.84 6.53
CA ALA A 310 18.78 -10.42 5.19
C ALA A 310 18.56 -11.94 5.22
N GLY A 311 19.20 -12.62 6.18
CA GLY A 311 18.95 -14.04 6.45
C GLY A 311 17.48 -14.32 6.80
N GLN A 312 16.88 -13.49 7.67
CA GLN A 312 15.46 -13.62 8.03
C GLN A 312 14.53 -13.38 6.85
N VAL A 313 14.82 -12.39 6.00
CA VAL A 313 14.07 -12.14 4.75
C VAL A 313 14.07 -13.39 3.87
N LEU A 314 15.21 -14.03 3.66
CA LEU A 314 15.29 -15.24 2.83
C LEU A 314 14.63 -16.46 3.48
N ILE A 315 14.67 -16.57 4.82
CA ILE A 315 13.97 -17.63 5.54
C ILE A 315 12.46 -17.45 5.39
N SER A 316 11.93 -16.26 5.70
CA SER A 316 10.51 -15.96 5.59
C SER A 316 10.01 -16.03 4.14
N ALA A 317 10.81 -15.62 3.15
CA ALA A 317 10.50 -15.78 1.73
C ALA A 317 10.22 -17.24 1.32
N ARG A 318 10.85 -18.22 1.97
CA ARG A 318 10.62 -19.66 1.68
C ARG A 318 9.28 -20.16 2.20
N GLU A 319 8.67 -19.46 3.15
CA GLU A 319 7.37 -19.81 3.72
C GLU A 319 6.19 -19.32 2.86
N PHE A 320 6.46 -18.47 1.85
CA PHE A 320 5.43 -18.02 0.92
C PHE A 320 4.91 -19.19 0.07
N PRO A 321 3.59 -19.31 -0.11
CA PRO A 321 3.03 -20.29 -1.04
C PRO A 321 3.60 -20.12 -2.46
N PRO A 322 3.69 -21.21 -3.26
CA PRO A 322 4.14 -21.13 -4.64
C PRO A 322 3.43 -20.02 -5.41
N THR A 323 4.18 -19.31 -6.26
CA THR A 323 3.72 -18.19 -7.11
C THR A 323 3.17 -16.96 -6.38
N THR A 324 3.26 -16.87 -5.05
CA THR A 324 2.79 -15.68 -4.29
C THR A 324 3.88 -14.65 -4.00
N LEU A 325 5.16 -15.02 -4.13
CA LEU A 325 6.30 -14.12 -3.98
C LEU A 325 6.39 -13.18 -5.19
N GLN A 326 5.65 -12.08 -5.13
CA GLN A 326 5.46 -11.12 -6.23
C GLN A 326 5.75 -9.71 -5.75
N TYR A 327 5.81 -8.76 -6.69
CA TYR A 327 5.86 -7.32 -6.38
C TYR A 327 7.05 -6.96 -5.46
N LEU A 328 6.82 -6.23 -4.38
CA LEU A 328 7.87 -5.85 -3.42
C LEU A 328 8.56 -7.08 -2.82
N ASP A 329 7.86 -8.19 -2.62
CA ASP A 329 8.40 -9.37 -1.93
C ASP A 329 9.51 -10.03 -2.75
N ALA A 330 9.33 -10.05 -4.07
CA ALA A 330 10.36 -10.47 -5.02
C ALA A 330 11.58 -9.55 -4.98
N VAL A 331 11.36 -8.23 -4.91
CA VAL A 331 12.44 -7.25 -4.81
C VAL A 331 13.17 -7.35 -3.48
N ALA A 332 12.45 -7.48 -2.37
CA ALA A 332 13.01 -7.65 -1.03
C ALA A 332 13.84 -8.93 -0.92
N THR A 333 13.35 -10.04 -1.49
CA THR A 333 14.09 -11.31 -1.55
C THR A 333 15.37 -11.17 -2.38
N TYR A 334 15.29 -10.50 -3.54
CA TYR A 334 16.47 -10.19 -4.35
C TYR A 334 17.46 -9.30 -3.59
N HIS A 335 16.98 -8.29 -2.86
CA HIS A 335 17.83 -7.42 -2.03
C HIS A 335 18.51 -8.20 -0.90
N GLY A 336 17.78 -9.07 -0.20
CA GLY A 336 18.36 -9.95 0.81
C GLY A 336 19.47 -10.82 0.24
N ALA A 337 19.28 -11.39 -0.96
CA ALA A 337 20.30 -12.19 -1.63
C ALA A 337 21.53 -11.37 -2.08
N LEU A 338 21.38 -10.07 -2.36
CA LEU A 338 22.52 -9.18 -2.68
C LEU A 338 23.34 -8.76 -1.46
N VAL A 339 22.70 -8.71 -0.28
CA VAL A 339 23.34 -8.29 0.98
C VAL A 339 24.26 -9.38 1.54
N LEU A 340 23.91 -10.66 1.31
CA LEU A 340 24.68 -11.83 1.74
C LEU A 340 25.89 -12.12 0.83
#